data_AF-A0A1Q5MT32-F1
#
_entry.id   AF-A0A1Q5MT32-F1
#
_cell.length_a   1.000
_cell.length_b   1.000
_cell.length_c   1.000
_cell.angle_alpha   90.00
_cell.angle_beta   90.00
_cell.angle_gamma   90.00
#
_symmetry.space_group_name_H-M   'P 1'
#
loop_
_entity.id
_entity.type
_entity.pdbx_description
1 polymer ?
#
loop_
_entity_poly.entity_id
_entity_poly.type
_entity_poly.pdbx_seq_one_letter_code
_entity_poly.pdbx_strand_id
1 'polypeptide(L)'
;MFTIGDFAKHGRVSVRMLRHYDALGLLRPARVDPFTGYRSYEAGQLARLNRLVALKDLGFTLEQVGTILDERVGAEELRGMLRLRQAELESAMAAAAARLVQVEARLRTIESEGTMPGDDVVLKSLPPVRLAELAGIAASYGPEDIGPVIGPLYEELCRRFEEAGVAPDGPGLAYYEDAPGTEAGTAVLVHAGLPVASRVRAEDLGGGVRIVTLPAVERAATVVHRGSMDSVLPTAQALARWIDAHGHRSAGYARELALACPEDRDRWVTELQEPLAGTP
;
A
#
# COMPACT_ATOMS: atom_id res chain seq x y z
N MET A 1 -44.68 -39.96 7.61
CA MET A 1 -43.39 -40.17 6.92
C MET A 1 -43.27 -39.19 5.77
N PHE A 2 -42.08 -38.66 5.52
CA PHE A 2 -41.78 -37.75 4.43
C PHE A 2 -41.20 -38.49 3.23
N THR A 3 -41.55 -38.06 2.03
CA THR A 3 -40.80 -38.46 0.82
C THR A 3 -39.37 -37.92 0.90
N ILE A 4 -38.43 -38.51 0.15
CA ILE A 4 -37.06 -37.97 0.09
C ILE A 4 -37.01 -36.49 -0.34
N GLY A 5 -37.93 -36.06 -1.20
CA GLY A 5 -38.03 -34.67 -1.65
C GLY A 5 -38.49 -33.73 -0.54
N ASP A 6 -39.55 -34.09 0.19
CA ASP A 6 -40.07 -33.26 1.28
C ASP A 6 -39.10 -33.23 2.47
N PHE A 7 -38.47 -34.36 2.77
CA PHE A 7 -37.45 -34.43 3.81
C PHE A 7 -36.23 -33.57 3.48
N ALA A 8 -35.79 -33.57 2.21
CA ALA A 8 -34.71 -32.71 1.73
C ALA A 8 -35.05 -31.22 1.90
N LYS A 9 -36.28 -30.81 1.59
CA LYS A 9 -36.76 -29.43 1.78
C LYS A 9 -36.73 -29.02 3.25
N HIS A 10 -37.24 -29.87 4.15
CA HIS A 10 -37.25 -29.58 5.60
C HIS A 10 -35.85 -29.53 6.20
N GLY A 11 -34.96 -30.41 5.75
CA GLY A 11 -33.55 -30.44 6.15
C GLY A 11 -32.66 -29.44 5.44
N ARG A 12 -33.20 -28.66 4.48
CA ARG A 12 -32.45 -27.71 3.61
C ARG A 12 -31.23 -28.33 2.92
N VAL A 13 -31.35 -29.60 2.53
CA VAL A 13 -30.33 -30.35 1.78
C VAL A 13 -30.88 -30.78 0.42
N SER A 14 -30.01 -31.24 -0.46
CA SER A 14 -30.46 -31.82 -1.73
C SER A 14 -30.85 -33.30 -1.57
N VAL A 15 -31.76 -33.77 -2.42
CA VAL A 15 -32.08 -35.20 -2.52
C VAL A 15 -30.83 -36.03 -2.82
N ARG A 16 -29.89 -35.50 -3.62
CA ARG A 16 -28.60 -36.13 -3.92
C ARG A 16 -27.78 -36.35 -2.65
N MET A 17 -27.74 -35.36 -1.77
CA MET A 17 -27.00 -35.42 -0.51
C MET A 17 -27.58 -36.47 0.44
N LEU A 18 -28.91 -36.57 0.54
CA LEU A 18 -29.56 -37.64 1.31
C LEU A 18 -29.23 -39.04 0.79
N ARG A 19 -29.21 -39.23 -0.54
CA ARG A 19 -28.79 -40.51 -1.15
C ARG A 19 -27.32 -40.81 -0.85
N HIS A 20 -26.47 -39.80 -0.81
CA HIS A 20 -25.07 -39.95 -0.46
C HIS A 20 -24.88 -40.34 1.01
N TYR A 21 -25.60 -39.69 1.93
CA TYR A 21 -25.56 -40.04 3.36
C TYR A 21 -26.12 -41.44 3.65
N ASP A 22 -27.15 -41.86 2.90
CA ASP A 22 -27.66 -43.24 2.94
C ASP A 22 -26.57 -44.23 2.50
N ALA A 23 -25.91 -43.98 1.36
CA ALA A 23 -24.84 -44.84 0.85
C ALA A 23 -23.64 -44.96 1.83
N LEU A 24 -23.32 -43.89 2.55
CA LEU A 24 -22.29 -43.88 3.59
C LEU A 24 -22.78 -44.40 4.95
N GLY A 25 -24.08 -44.73 5.08
CA GLY A 25 -24.69 -45.21 6.32
C GLY A 25 -24.93 -44.13 7.38
N LEU A 26 -24.64 -42.86 7.09
CA LEU A 26 -24.78 -41.75 8.03
C LEU A 26 -26.25 -41.41 8.33
N LEU A 27 -27.12 -41.54 7.33
CA LEU A 27 -28.55 -41.32 7.47
C LEU A 27 -29.35 -42.22 6.52
N ARG A 28 -29.76 -43.38 7.04
CA ARG A 28 -30.56 -44.35 6.27
C ARG A 28 -32.05 -43.96 6.28
N PRO A 29 -32.79 -44.19 5.18
CA PRO A 29 -34.24 -44.01 5.17
C PRO A 29 -34.90 -44.96 6.16
N ALA A 30 -35.98 -44.51 6.81
CA ALA A 30 -36.77 -45.35 7.71
C ALA A 30 -37.42 -46.52 6.95
N ARG A 31 -37.82 -46.29 5.69
CA ARG A 31 -38.37 -47.33 4.82
C ARG A 31 -37.96 -47.11 3.37
N VAL A 32 -37.60 -48.22 2.71
CA VAL A 32 -37.41 -48.31 1.27
C VAL A 32 -38.50 -49.21 0.70
N ASP A 33 -39.26 -48.73 -0.27
CA ASP A 33 -40.27 -49.54 -0.95
C ASP A 33 -39.60 -50.62 -1.81
N PRO A 34 -39.92 -51.91 -1.62
CA PRO A 34 -39.21 -53.01 -2.28
C PRO A 34 -39.52 -53.16 -3.77
N PHE A 35 -40.63 -52.59 -4.27
CA PHE A 35 -41.03 -52.69 -5.68
C PHE A 35 -40.59 -51.48 -6.49
N THR A 36 -40.59 -50.29 -5.88
CA THR A 36 -40.32 -49.02 -6.56
C THR A 36 -39.00 -48.37 -6.16
N GLY A 37 -38.38 -48.81 -5.06
CA GLY A 37 -37.13 -48.23 -4.53
C GLY A 37 -37.31 -46.85 -3.89
N TYR A 38 -38.55 -46.39 -3.68
CA TYR A 38 -38.84 -45.10 -3.07
C TYR A 38 -38.40 -45.07 -1.62
N ARG A 39 -37.72 -43.98 -1.23
CA ARG A 39 -37.22 -43.75 0.13
C ARG A 39 -38.16 -42.84 0.90
N SER A 40 -38.42 -43.20 2.14
CA SER A 40 -39.22 -42.41 3.07
C SER A 40 -38.53 -42.29 4.43
N TYR A 41 -38.71 -41.13 5.06
CA TYR A 41 -38.03 -40.72 6.28
C TYR A 41 -39.03 -40.32 7.35
N GLU A 42 -38.65 -40.46 8.62
CA GLU A 42 -39.46 -40.01 9.76
C GLU A 42 -39.07 -38.61 10.22
N ALA A 43 -40.01 -37.89 10.85
CA ALA A 43 -39.74 -36.56 11.40
C ALA A 43 -38.59 -36.59 12.44
N GLY A 44 -38.49 -37.65 13.24
CA GLY A 44 -37.42 -37.81 14.24
C GLY A 44 -36.02 -37.88 13.62
N GLN A 45 -35.90 -38.27 12.36
CA GLN A 45 -34.60 -38.32 11.66
C GLN A 45 -34.05 -36.93 11.31
N LEU A 46 -34.87 -35.87 11.40
CA LEU A 46 -34.40 -34.49 11.18
C LEU A 46 -33.37 -34.06 12.22
N ALA A 47 -33.48 -34.52 13.48
CA ALA A 47 -32.50 -34.20 14.51
C ALA A 47 -31.10 -34.75 14.15
N ARG A 48 -31.05 -36.01 13.65
CA ARG A 48 -29.80 -36.63 13.19
C ARG A 48 -29.26 -35.91 11.95
N LEU A 49 -30.11 -35.57 10.99
CA LEU A 49 -29.71 -34.81 9.80
C LEU A 49 -29.12 -33.44 10.19
N ASN A 50 -29.78 -32.68 11.07
CA ASN A 50 -29.30 -31.37 11.50
C ASN A 50 -27.94 -31.47 12.20
N ARG A 51 -27.73 -32.49 13.03
CA ARG A 51 -26.44 -32.72 13.70
C ARG A 51 -25.34 -33.11 12.71
N LEU A 52 -25.65 -33.95 11.72
CA LEU A 52 -24.74 -34.30 10.63
C LEU A 52 -24.29 -33.03 9.89
N VAL A 53 -25.25 -32.21 9.45
CA VAL A 53 -24.99 -30.96 8.72
C VAL A 53 -24.14 -30.00 9.55
N ALA A 54 -24.50 -29.78 10.82
CA ALA A 54 -23.75 -28.90 11.70
C ALA A 54 -22.28 -29.32 11.87
N LEU A 55 -22.00 -30.61 12.08
CA LEU A 55 -20.62 -31.10 12.20
C LEU A 55 -19.85 -30.98 10.88
N LYS A 56 -20.50 -31.30 9.76
CA LYS A 56 -19.89 -31.13 8.44
C LYS A 56 -19.61 -29.65 8.12
N ASP A 57 -20.44 -28.72 8.59
CA ASP A 57 -20.22 -27.27 8.42
C ASP A 57 -19.12 -26.72 9.34
N LEU A 58 -18.86 -27.36 10.49
CA LEU A 58 -17.65 -27.12 11.29
C LEU A 58 -16.37 -27.67 10.63
N GLY A 59 -16.50 -28.41 9.52
CA GLY A 59 -15.39 -28.91 8.73
C GLY A 59 -14.90 -30.30 9.13
N PHE A 60 -15.68 -31.07 9.90
CA PHE A 60 -15.39 -32.48 10.13
C PHE A 60 -15.62 -33.31 8.86
N THR A 61 -14.80 -34.35 8.67
CA THR A 61 -14.98 -35.28 7.55
C THR A 61 -16.22 -36.15 7.78
N LEU A 62 -16.83 -36.66 6.71
CA LEU A 62 -18.02 -37.51 6.81
C LEU A 62 -17.78 -38.79 7.65
N GLU A 63 -16.54 -39.28 7.67
CA GLU A 63 -16.12 -40.39 8.52
C GLU A 63 -16.15 -40.01 10.01
N GLN A 64 -15.55 -38.86 10.38
CA GLN A 64 -15.59 -38.32 11.75
C GLN A 64 -17.02 -38.00 12.19
N VAL A 65 -17.84 -37.46 11.29
CA VAL A 65 -19.26 -37.21 11.56
C VAL A 65 -19.98 -38.53 11.87
N GLY A 66 -19.68 -39.60 11.14
CA GLY A 66 -20.22 -40.93 11.42
C GLY A 66 -19.87 -41.45 12.81
N THR A 67 -18.60 -41.36 13.21
CA THR A 67 -18.17 -41.84 14.54
C THR A 67 -18.82 -41.04 15.68
N ILE A 68 -19.00 -39.73 15.51
CA ILE A 68 -19.67 -38.86 16.48
C ILE A 68 -21.18 -39.16 16.56
N LEU A 69 -21.84 -39.37 15.42
CA LEU A 69 -23.29 -39.65 15.35
C LEU A 69 -23.67 -41.03 15.87
N ASP A 70 -22.74 -41.98 15.82
CA ASP A 70 -22.93 -43.35 16.33
C ASP A 70 -22.52 -43.49 17.81
N GLU A 71 -22.28 -42.36 18.49
CA GLU A 71 -21.90 -42.28 19.92
C GLU A 71 -20.66 -43.10 20.27
N ARG A 72 -19.82 -43.39 19.27
CA ARG A 72 -18.52 -44.08 19.46
C ARG A 72 -17.45 -43.15 20.03
N VAL A 73 -17.77 -41.86 20.13
CA VAL A 73 -16.94 -40.78 20.65
C VAL A 73 -17.60 -40.25 21.93
N GLY A 74 -16.87 -40.31 23.04
CA GLY A 74 -17.33 -39.78 24.33
C GLY A 74 -17.39 -38.24 24.36
N ALA A 75 -18.08 -37.67 25.35
CA ALA A 75 -18.22 -36.21 25.47
C ALA A 75 -16.87 -35.47 25.57
N GLU A 76 -15.90 -36.03 26.31
CA GLU A 76 -14.56 -35.44 26.43
C GLU A 76 -13.75 -35.53 25.13
N GLU A 77 -13.88 -36.63 24.38
CA GLU A 77 -13.22 -36.79 23.09
C GLU A 77 -13.79 -35.83 22.06
N LEU A 78 -15.12 -35.68 21.99
CA LEU A 78 -15.78 -34.67 21.15
C LEU A 78 -15.32 -33.25 21.50
N ARG A 79 -15.17 -32.95 22.79
CA ARG A 79 -14.65 -31.66 23.26
C ARG A 79 -13.20 -31.44 22.81
N GLY A 80 -12.36 -32.48 22.85
CA GLY A 80 -11.00 -32.47 22.32
C GLY A 80 -10.97 -32.20 20.82
N MET A 81 -11.81 -32.91 20.05
CA MET A 81 -11.95 -32.72 18.59
C MET A 81 -12.37 -31.28 18.24
N LEU A 82 -13.33 -30.71 18.96
CA LEU A 82 -13.79 -29.34 18.76
C LEU A 82 -12.71 -28.30 19.09
N ARG A 83 -11.92 -28.51 20.16
CA ARG A 83 -10.79 -27.63 20.50
C ARG A 83 -9.69 -27.68 19.45
N LEU A 84 -9.35 -28.87 18.96
CA LEU A 84 -8.38 -29.02 17.87
C LEU A 84 -8.87 -28.26 16.64
N ARG A 85 -10.16 -28.42 16.30
CA ARG A 85 -10.76 -27.72 15.16
C ARG A 85 -10.76 -26.20 15.33
N GLN A 86 -11.01 -25.70 16.55
CA GLN A 86 -10.89 -24.29 16.86
C GLN A 86 -9.47 -23.76 16.60
N ALA A 87 -8.44 -24.45 17.11
CA ALA A 87 -7.05 -24.04 16.91
C ALA A 87 -6.63 -24.06 15.43
N GLU A 88 -7.09 -25.05 14.65
CA GLU A 88 -6.87 -25.10 13.20
C GLU A 88 -7.49 -23.90 12.48
N LEU A 89 -8.71 -23.52 12.84
CA LEU A 89 -9.41 -22.37 12.25
C LEU A 89 -8.72 -21.05 12.63
N GLU A 90 -8.32 -20.87 13.88
CA GLU A 90 -7.57 -19.69 14.34
C GLU A 90 -6.23 -19.55 13.59
N SER A 91 -5.49 -20.66 13.41
CA SER A 91 -4.26 -20.69 12.62
C SER A 91 -4.51 -20.33 11.15
N ALA A 92 -5.58 -20.88 10.55
CA ALA A 92 -5.96 -20.57 9.17
C ALA A 92 -6.35 -19.09 8.99
N MET A 93 -7.05 -18.49 9.98
CA MET A 93 -7.37 -17.06 9.99
C MET A 93 -6.11 -16.20 10.08
N ALA A 94 -5.16 -16.53 10.96
CA ALA A 94 -3.89 -15.80 11.07
C ALA A 94 -3.09 -15.87 9.76
N ALA A 95 -3.01 -17.06 9.14
CA ALA A 95 -2.34 -17.23 7.85
C ALA A 95 -3.07 -16.51 6.70
N ALA A 96 -4.41 -16.44 6.74
CA ALA A 96 -5.18 -15.66 5.77
C ALA A 96 -4.97 -14.15 5.95
N ALA A 97 -4.95 -13.65 7.20
CA ALA A 97 -4.69 -12.25 7.50
C ALA A 97 -3.27 -11.83 7.07
N ALA A 98 -2.25 -12.66 7.33
CA ALA A 98 -0.89 -12.40 6.86
C ALA A 98 -0.81 -12.34 5.33
N ARG A 99 -1.52 -13.23 4.62
CA ARG A 99 -1.63 -13.18 3.15
C ARG A 99 -2.39 -11.95 2.67
N LEU A 100 -3.41 -11.50 3.40
CA LEU A 100 -4.14 -10.27 3.07
C LEU A 100 -3.19 -9.07 3.13
N VAL A 101 -2.36 -8.96 4.17
CA VAL A 101 -1.34 -7.89 4.26
C VAL A 101 -0.39 -7.94 3.06
N GLN A 102 0.03 -9.13 2.60
CA GLN A 102 0.86 -9.28 1.40
C GLN A 102 0.14 -8.84 0.12
N VAL A 103 -1.14 -9.22 -0.03
CA VAL A 103 -1.98 -8.81 -1.17
C VAL A 103 -2.18 -7.29 -1.15
N GLU A 104 -2.48 -6.69 -0.01
CA GLU A 104 -2.62 -5.25 0.15
C GLU A 104 -1.32 -4.50 -0.13
N ALA A 105 -0.18 -5.04 0.31
CA ALA A 105 1.12 -4.48 -0.04
C ALA A 105 1.37 -4.53 -1.56
N ARG A 106 1.04 -5.66 -2.20
CA ARG A 106 1.18 -5.81 -3.65
C ARG A 106 0.20 -4.94 -4.42
N LEU A 107 -1.03 -4.76 -3.92
CA LEU A 107 -2.02 -3.84 -4.47
C LEU A 107 -1.53 -2.40 -4.36
N ARG A 108 -1.03 -1.97 -3.20
CA ARG A 108 -0.39 -0.65 -3.07
C ARG A 108 0.75 -0.48 -4.05
N THR A 109 1.60 -1.49 -4.22
CA THR A 109 2.66 -1.45 -5.25
C THR A 109 2.07 -1.30 -6.65
N ILE A 110 1.08 -2.09 -7.04
CA ILE A 110 0.46 -2.02 -8.38
C ILE A 110 -0.31 -0.71 -8.59
N GLU A 111 -1.04 -0.23 -7.58
CA GLU A 111 -1.76 1.05 -7.58
C GLU A 111 -0.78 2.22 -7.63
N SER A 112 0.36 2.13 -6.93
CA SER A 112 1.46 3.09 -7.06
C SER A 112 2.19 3.00 -8.40
N GLU A 113 2.22 1.82 -9.03
CA GLU A 113 2.76 1.60 -10.38
C GLU A 113 1.75 2.02 -11.48
N GLY A 114 0.46 2.18 -11.16
CA GLY A 114 -0.62 2.25 -12.16
C GLY A 114 -1.59 3.44 -12.06
N THR A 115 -1.73 4.13 -10.93
CA THR A 115 -2.69 5.25 -10.78
C THR A 115 -2.33 6.13 -9.58
N MET A 116 -1.56 7.20 -9.80
CA MET A 116 -1.82 8.42 -9.01
C MET A 116 -3.12 9.02 -9.54
N PRO A 117 -4.11 9.34 -8.69
CA PRO A 117 -5.21 10.19 -9.11
C PRO A 117 -4.61 11.50 -9.61
N GLY A 118 -4.94 11.90 -10.84
CA GLY A 118 -4.55 13.21 -11.38
C GLY A 118 -5.14 14.41 -10.62
N ASP A 119 -5.85 14.17 -9.51
CA ASP A 119 -6.54 15.15 -8.68
C ASP A 119 -5.65 15.80 -7.61
N ASP A 120 -4.43 15.29 -7.36
CA ASP A 120 -3.50 15.86 -6.37
C ASP A 120 -2.51 16.88 -6.98
N VAL A 121 -2.55 17.12 -8.29
CA VAL A 121 -1.69 18.12 -8.93
C VAL A 121 -2.33 19.51 -8.81
N VAL A 122 -1.63 20.41 -8.12
CA VAL A 122 -2.06 21.80 -7.93
C VAL A 122 -1.22 22.72 -8.81
N LEU A 123 -1.89 23.50 -9.66
CA LEU A 123 -1.27 24.62 -10.38
C LEU A 123 -1.18 25.83 -9.46
N LYS A 124 0.03 26.37 -9.28
CA LYS A 124 0.24 27.59 -8.49
C LYS A 124 1.43 28.40 -9.00
N SER A 125 1.47 29.68 -8.62
CA SER A 125 2.67 30.51 -8.76
C SER A 125 3.61 30.26 -7.57
N LEU A 126 4.92 30.26 -7.82
CA LEU A 126 5.95 30.16 -6.79
C LEU A 126 6.60 31.54 -6.57
N PRO A 127 6.66 32.05 -5.34
CA PRO A 127 7.33 33.32 -5.07
C PRO A 127 8.85 33.18 -5.27
N PRO A 128 9.58 34.30 -5.45
CA PRO A 128 11.04 34.25 -5.41
C PRO A 128 11.50 33.82 -4.02
N VAL A 129 12.56 33.02 -3.96
CA VAL A 129 13.08 32.48 -2.69
C VAL A 129 14.57 32.79 -2.59
N ARG A 130 14.97 33.41 -1.48
CA ARG A 130 16.38 33.67 -1.18
C ARG A 130 16.94 32.52 -0.34
N LEU A 131 17.96 31.85 -0.86
CA LEU A 131 18.53 30.64 -0.29
C LEU A 131 20.00 30.87 0.03
N ALA A 132 20.46 30.28 1.13
CA ALA A 132 21.87 29.91 1.28
C ALA A 132 22.01 28.46 0.80
N GLU A 133 22.99 28.20 -0.05
CA GLU A 133 23.12 26.90 -0.71
C GLU A 133 24.55 26.39 -0.77
N LEU A 134 24.64 25.07 -0.85
CA LEU A 134 25.80 24.33 -1.33
C LEU A 134 25.40 23.53 -2.57
N ALA A 135 26.36 23.27 -3.45
CA ALA A 135 26.10 22.54 -4.68
C ALA A 135 27.15 21.45 -4.93
N GLY A 136 26.74 20.39 -5.62
CA GLY A 136 27.57 19.26 -6.01
C GLY A 136 27.10 18.64 -7.32
N ILE A 137 27.97 17.90 -8.00
CA ILE A 137 27.63 17.26 -9.28
C ILE A 137 27.24 15.81 -9.02
N ALA A 138 26.06 15.42 -9.47
CA ALA A 138 25.59 14.05 -9.55
C ALA A 138 25.79 13.48 -10.96
N ALA A 139 26.01 12.17 -11.04
CA ALA A 139 26.24 11.48 -12.30
C ALA A 139 24.98 11.38 -13.18
N SER A 140 23.79 11.57 -12.62
CA SER A 140 22.53 11.64 -13.36
C SER A 140 21.43 12.32 -12.53
N TYR A 141 20.25 12.47 -13.13
CA TYR A 141 19.03 12.92 -12.44
C TYR A 141 18.22 11.77 -11.80
N GLY A 142 18.87 10.64 -11.48
CA GLY A 142 18.26 9.53 -10.75
C GLY A 142 18.43 9.68 -9.23
N PRO A 143 17.44 9.26 -8.41
CA PRO A 143 17.55 9.31 -6.96
C PRO A 143 18.80 8.59 -6.41
N GLU A 144 19.25 7.54 -7.10
CA GLU A 144 20.47 6.78 -6.79
C GLU A 144 21.76 7.61 -6.88
N ASP A 145 21.80 8.61 -7.76
CA ASP A 145 22.96 9.48 -7.97
C ASP A 145 22.80 10.82 -7.22
N ILE A 146 21.57 11.30 -7.07
CA ILE A 146 21.26 12.54 -6.35
C ILE A 146 21.42 12.34 -4.84
N GLY A 147 20.87 11.27 -4.28
CA GLY A 147 20.85 11.00 -2.84
C GLY A 147 22.23 11.07 -2.16
N PRO A 148 23.26 10.36 -2.68
CA PRO A 148 24.61 10.40 -2.15
C PRO A 148 25.29 11.77 -2.22
N VAL A 149 24.84 12.67 -3.10
CA VAL A 149 25.37 14.03 -3.24
C VAL A 149 24.60 14.99 -2.33
N ILE A 150 23.28 14.96 -2.37
CA ILE A 150 22.44 15.97 -1.70
C ILE A 150 22.40 15.82 -0.18
N GLY A 151 22.46 14.58 0.32
CA GLY A 151 22.45 14.30 1.76
C GLY A 151 23.61 15.01 2.49
N PRO A 152 24.88 14.74 2.10
CA PRO A 152 26.03 15.42 2.67
C PRO A 152 26.01 16.95 2.52
N LEU A 153 25.42 17.49 1.44
CA LEU A 153 25.27 18.93 1.27
C LEU A 153 24.31 19.52 2.31
N TYR A 154 23.17 18.87 2.59
CA TYR A 154 22.24 19.32 3.63
C TYR A 154 22.83 19.15 5.04
N GLU A 155 23.51 18.04 5.32
CA GLU A 155 24.20 17.84 6.61
C GLU A 155 25.21 18.97 6.86
N GLU A 156 26.02 19.30 5.85
CA GLU A 156 26.98 20.38 5.94
C GLU A 156 26.30 21.75 6.11
N LEU A 157 25.27 22.03 5.31
CA LEU A 157 24.56 23.30 5.35
C LEU A 157 23.87 23.51 6.71
N CYS A 158 23.20 22.48 7.24
CA CYS A 158 22.60 22.51 8.58
C CYS A 158 23.64 22.78 9.66
N ARG A 159 24.80 22.09 9.61
CA ARG A 159 25.92 22.33 10.52
C ARG A 159 26.39 23.78 10.49
N ARG A 160 26.53 24.39 9.30
CA ARG A 160 26.93 25.81 9.17
C ARG A 160 25.92 26.78 9.77
N PHE A 161 24.62 26.49 9.62
CA PHE A 161 23.56 27.30 10.23
C PHE A 161 23.61 27.22 11.76
N GLU A 162 23.81 26.02 12.30
CA GLU A 162 23.97 25.81 13.75
C GLU A 162 25.19 26.54 14.30
N GLU A 163 26.36 26.41 13.66
CA GLU A 163 27.59 27.11 14.06
C GLU A 163 27.47 28.64 14.00
N ALA A 164 26.75 29.16 13.00
CA ALA A 164 26.48 30.58 12.84
C ALA A 164 25.40 31.12 13.80
N GLY A 165 24.66 30.23 14.48
CA GLY A 165 23.50 30.62 15.30
C GLY A 165 22.37 31.24 14.48
N VAL A 166 22.23 30.84 13.22
CA VAL A 166 21.21 31.34 12.28
C VAL A 166 20.15 30.27 12.09
N ALA A 167 18.89 30.62 12.30
CA ALA A 167 17.77 29.75 11.94
C ALA A 167 17.37 29.98 10.48
N PRO A 168 17.01 28.93 9.71
CA PRO A 168 16.43 29.10 8.40
C PRO A 168 15.03 29.72 8.48
N ASP A 169 14.70 30.52 7.46
CA ASP A 169 13.43 31.25 7.35
C ASP A 169 12.28 30.39 6.77
N GLY A 170 12.53 29.09 6.54
CA GLY A 170 11.55 28.20 5.95
C GLY A 170 12.08 26.79 5.68
N PRO A 171 11.26 25.94 5.05
CA PRO A 171 11.65 24.58 4.66
C PRO A 171 12.81 24.57 3.66
N GLY A 172 13.61 23.51 3.68
CA GLY A 172 14.66 23.30 2.70
C GLY A 172 14.10 23.17 1.28
N LEU A 173 14.87 23.64 0.31
CA LEU A 173 14.54 23.57 -1.10
C LEU A 173 15.73 23.06 -1.89
N ALA A 174 15.52 21.96 -2.62
CA ALA A 174 16.48 21.50 -3.62
C ALA A 174 16.06 21.96 -5.02
N TYR A 175 17.05 22.25 -5.85
CA TYR A 175 16.85 22.48 -7.28
C TYR A 175 18.05 22.01 -8.10
N TYR A 176 17.86 21.87 -9.41
CA TYR A 176 18.79 21.19 -10.29
C TYR A 176 19.01 21.97 -11.58
N GLU A 177 20.21 21.88 -12.11
CA GLU A 177 20.63 22.43 -13.40
C GLU A 177 21.48 21.39 -14.13
N ASP A 178 21.59 21.49 -15.45
CA ASP A 178 22.57 20.70 -16.19
C ASP A 178 23.99 21.01 -15.69
N ALA A 179 24.81 19.98 -15.48
CA ALA A 179 26.17 20.21 -15.02
C ALA A 179 26.97 21.03 -16.06
N PRO A 180 27.76 22.03 -15.63
CA PRO A 180 28.54 22.85 -16.55
C PRO A 180 29.54 22.02 -17.36
N GLY A 181 29.54 22.19 -18.68
CA GLY A 181 30.50 21.52 -19.57
C GLY A 181 30.17 20.06 -19.90
N THR A 182 28.97 19.59 -19.55
CA THR A 182 28.45 18.29 -19.97
C THR A 182 27.28 18.46 -20.95
N GLU A 183 26.96 17.39 -21.69
CA GLU A 183 25.74 17.38 -22.52
C GLU A 183 24.50 17.37 -21.61
N ALA A 184 23.42 18.02 -22.05
CA ALA A 184 22.20 18.12 -21.24
C ALA A 184 21.68 16.74 -20.84
N GLY A 185 21.31 16.57 -19.57
CA GLY A 185 20.82 15.31 -19.01
C GLY A 185 21.87 14.24 -18.75
N THR A 186 23.17 14.50 -18.96
CA THR A 186 24.24 13.52 -18.70
C THR A 186 24.84 13.61 -17.30
N ALA A 187 24.85 14.79 -16.69
CA ALA A 187 25.23 15.01 -15.31
C ALA A 187 24.44 16.23 -14.79
N VAL A 188 24.19 16.26 -13.49
CA VAL A 188 23.30 17.26 -12.88
C VAL A 188 24.03 18.01 -11.79
N LEU A 189 23.98 19.34 -11.83
CA LEU A 189 24.37 20.18 -10.72
C LEU A 189 23.20 20.25 -9.73
N VAL A 190 23.42 19.69 -8.55
CA VAL A 190 22.47 19.61 -7.45
C VAL A 190 22.70 20.77 -6.50
N HIS A 191 21.66 21.54 -6.17
CA HIS A 191 21.71 22.61 -5.20
C HIS A 191 20.86 22.26 -3.99
N ALA A 192 21.47 22.18 -2.81
CA ALA A 192 20.78 22.03 -1.52
C ALA A 192 20.70 23.41 -0.86
N GLY A 193 19.49 23.91 -0.64
CA GLY A 193 19.27 25.28 -0.16
C GLY A 193 18.40 25.36 1.10
N LEU A 194 18.76 26.27 2.00
CA LEU A 194 17.93 26.69 3.13
C LEU A 194 17.53 28.17 2.99
N PRO A 195 16.25 28.53 3.10
CA PRO A 195 15.79 29.91 3.05
C PRO A 195 16.41 30.77 4.15
N VAL A 196 16.75 32.02 3.82
CA VAL A 196 17.44 32.94 4.74
C VAL A 196 16.93 34.37 4.67
N ALA A 197 16.81 35.00 5.84
CA ALA A 197 16.47 36.40 5.99
C ALA A 197 17.46 37.31 5.24
N SER A 198 16.99 38.46 4.76
CA SER A 198 17.80 39.44 3.99
C SER A 198 19.06 39.91 4.72
N ARG A 199 19.08 39.84 6.06
CA ARG A 199 20.22 40.21 6.90
C ARG A 199 21.37 39.21 6.89
N VAL A 200 21.10 37.94 6.60
CA VAL A 200 22.10 36.85 6.61
C VAL A 200 22.96 36.98 5.37
N ARG A 201 24.28 36.96 5.54
CA ARG A 201 25.26 37.02 4.46
C ARG A 201 26.01 35.70 4.31
N ALA A 202 26.61 35.47 3.15
CA ALA A 202 27.33 34.23 2.88
C ALA A 202 28.53 34.07 3.83
N GLU A 203 29.16 35.18 4.20
CA GLU A 203 30.30 35.21 5.11
C GLU A 203 29.94 34.72 6.52
N ASP A 204 28.67 34.90 6.93
CA ASP A 204 28.16 34.46 8.22
C ASP A 204 28.09 32.92 8.32
N LEU A 205 27.98 32.23 7.18
CA LEU A 205 27.83 30.77 7.08
C LEU A 205 29.14 30.05 6.69
N GLY A 206 30.22 30.82 6.55
CA GLY A 206 31.56 30.32 6.23
C GLY A 206 31.79 30.01 4.75
N GLY A 207 33.03 29.64 4.43
CA GLY A 207 33.48 29.45 3.05
C GLY A 207 32.73 28.32 2.31
N GLY A 208 32.41 28.57 1.05
CA GLY A 208 31.74 27.64 0.13
C GLY A 208 30.23 27.83 -0.01
N VAL A 209 29.57 28.43 0.99
CA VAL A 209 28.14 28.75 0.93
C VAL A 209 27.91 29.93 0.01
N ARG A 210 26.95 29.81 -0.91
CA ARG A 210 26.50 30.92 -1.76
C ARG A 210 25.12 31.37 -1.31
N ILE A 211 24.84 32.66 -1.43
CA ILE A 211 23.48 33.17 -1.30
C ILE A 211 22.96 33.50 -2.69
N VAL A 212 21.85 32.87 -3.04
CA VAL A 212 21.18 33.05 -4.33
C VAL A 212 19.73 33.49 -4.12
N THR A 213 19.13 34.09 -5.14
CA THR A 213 17.69 34.35 -5.17
C THR A 213 17.12 33.63 -6.37
N LEU A 214 16.32 32.60 -6.11
CA LEU A 214 15.57 31.93 -7.16
C LEU A 214 14.46 32.85 -7.64
N PRO A 215 14.29 32.99 -8.97
CA PRO A 215 13.24 33.81 -9.52
C PRO A 215 11.86 33.22 -9.21
N ALA A 216 10.86 34.10 -9.22
CA ALA A 216 9.47 33.71 -9.17
C ALA A 216 9.13 32.83 -10.39
N VAL A 217 8.25 31.85 -10.17
CA VAL A 217 7.71 31.01 -11.25
C VAL A 217 6.23 31.35 -11.36
N GLU A 218 5.82 31.86 -12.53
CA GLU A 218 4.42 32.26 -12.75
C GLU A 218 3.46 31.06 -12.61
N ARG A 219 3.85 29.91 -13.18
CA ARG A 219 3.05 28.69 -13.17
C ARG A 219 3.94 27.47 -12.94
N ALA A 220 3.65 26.72 -11.90
CA ALA A 220 4.22 25.41 -11.63
C ALA A 220 3.11 24.39 -11.38
N ALA A 221 3.30 23.17 -11.89
CA ALA A 221 2.51 22.02 -11.50
C ALA A 221 3.17 21.38 -10.28
N THR A 222 2.40 21.18 -9.22
CA THR A 222 2.94 20.73 -7.94
C THR A 222 2.21 19.51 -7.41
N VAL A 223 2.93 18.56 -6.85
CA VAL A 223 2.38 17.34 -6.25
C VAL A 223 3.15 16.98 -4.99
N VAL A 224 2.46 16.41 -4.00
CA VAL A 224 3.08 15.99 -2.75
C VAL A 224 3.50 14.52 -2.83
N HIS A 225 4.81 14.29 -2.76
CA HIS A 225 5.39 12.99 -2.52
C HIS A 225 5.40 12.68 -1.01
N ARG A 226 4.99 11.48 -0.64
CA ARG A 226 5.01 10.97 0.74
C ARG A 226 5.82 9.68 0.77
N GLY A 227 6.93 9.70 1.50
CA GLY A 227 7.87 8.58 1.56
C GLY A 227 9.31 9.01 1.25
N SER A 228 10.20 8.02 1.22
CA SER A 228 11.60 8.24 0.88
C SER A 228 11.75 8.74 -0.56
N MET A 229 12.64 9.72 -0.75
CA MET A 229 13.00 10.23 -2.08
C MET A 229 13.62 9.15 -2.99
N ASP A 230 14.11 8.04 -2.42
CA ASP A 230 14.54 6.87 -3.21
C ASP A 230 13.37 6.26 -4.02
N SER A 231 12.13 6.55 -3.61
CA SER A 231 10.88 6.13 -4.26
C SER A 231 10.13 7.26 -4.99
N VAL A 232 10.80 8.37 -5.30
CA VAL A 232 10.16 9.55 -5.92
C VAL A 232 9.71 9.32 -7.36
N LEU A 233 10.36 8.41 -8.09
CA LEU A 233 10.21 8.26 -9.53
C LEU A 233 8.75 8.04 -10.01
N PRO A 234 7.91 7.18 -9.38
CA PRO A 234 6.50 7.05 -9.75
C PRO A 234 5.71 8.36 -9.59
N THR A 235 6.05 9.18 -8.59
CA THR A 235 5.42 10.49 -8.35
C THR A 235 5.81 11.49 -9.44
N ALA A 236 7.10 11.55 -9.76
CA ALA A 236 7.60 12.40 -10.86
C ALA A 236 6.99 11.99 -12.22
N GLN A 237 6.89 10.69 -12.49
CA GLN A 237 6.25 10.18 -13.72
C GLN A 237 4.76 10.49 -13.78
N ALA A 238 4.05 10.43 -12.64
CA ALA A 238 2.65 10.83 -12.59
C ALA A 238 2.46 12.33 -12.86
N LEU A 239 3.31 13.18 -12.29
CA LEU A 239 3.32 14.62 -12.57
C LEU A 239 3.56 14.89 -14.06
N ALA A 240 4.58 14.25 -14.65
CA ALA A 240 4.89 14.39 -16.08
C ALA A 240 3.71 13.96 -16.98
N ARG A 241 3.06 12.82 -16.67
CA ARG A 241 1.85 12.37 -17.38
C ARG A 241 0.70 13.36 -17.26
N TRP A 242 0.51 13.94 -16.08
CA TRP A 242 -0.52 14.94 -15.86
C TRP A 242 -0.25 16.21 -16.66
N ILE A 243 1.00 16.70 -16.67
CA ILE A 243 1.43 17.88 -17.44
C ILE A 243 1.11 17.68 -18.93
N ASP A 244 1.51 16.54 -19.49
CA ASP A 244 1.24 16.19 -20.90
C ASP A 244 -0.26 16.09 -21.21
N ALA A 245 -1.01 15.36 -20.38
CA ALA A 245 -2.46 15.17 -20.56
C ALA A 245 -3.27 16.48 -20.51
N HIS A 246 -2.76 17.51 -19.82
CA HIS A 246 -3.39 18.83 -19.72
C HIS A 246 -2.82 19.87 -20.69
N GLY A 247 -1.97 19.44 -21.65
CA GLY A 247 -1.41 20.31 -22.69
C GLY A 247 -0.37 21.31 -22.16
N HIS A 248 0.21 21.04 -21.00
CA HIS A 248 1.31 21.82 -20.44
C HIS A 248 2.66 21.29 -20.96
N ARG A 249 3.70 22.10 -20.81
CA ARG A 249 5.09 21.70 -21.09
C ARG A 249 5.95 22.10 -19.91
N SER A 250 6.86 21.23 -19.50
CA SER A 250 7.85 21.52 -18.47
C SER A 250 8.88 22.52 -18.99
N ALA A 251 9.36 23.41 -18.12
CA ALA A 251 10.38 24.41 -18.43
C ALA A 251 11.79 24.02 -17.92
N GLY A 252 11.95 22.86 -17.28
CA GLY A 252 13.21 22.40 -16.71
C GLY A 252 12.97 21.35 -15.63
N TYR A 253 13.96 21.20 -14.74
CA TYR A 253 13.87 20.30 -13.59
C TYR A 253 12.83 20.77 -12.55
N ALA A 254 12.25 19.81 -11.84
CA ALA A 254 11.40 20.10 -10.69
C ALA A 254 12.25 20.61 -9.51
N ARG A 255 11.69 21.54 -8.73
CA ARG A 255 12.22 21.90 -7.41
C ARG A 255 11.60 20.97 -6.37
N GLU A 256 12.34 20.67 -5.30
CA GLU A 256 11.85 19.81 -4.22
C GLU A 256 11.79 20.60 -2.92
N LEU A 257 10.58 20.86 -2.43
CA LEU A 257 10.34 21.57 -1.19
C LEU A 257 10.09 20.58 -0.05
N ALA A 258 10.96 20.58 0.94
CA ALA A 258 10.89 19.69 2.10
C ALA A 258 9.82 20.16 3.11
N LEU A 259 8.59 19.67 3.02
CA LEU A 259 7.50 20.04 3.93
C LEU A 259 7.64 19.41 5.32
N ALA A 260 8.14 18.18 5.39
CA ALA A 260 8.47 17.49 6.64
C ALA A 260 9.58 16.46 6.43
N CYS A 261 10.64 16.52 7.26
CA CYS A 261 11.79 15.61 7.23
C CYS A 261 12.08 15.03 8.62
N PRO A 262 11.22 14.13 9.16
CA PRO A 262 11.55 13.37 10.36
C PRO A 262 12.76 12.43 10.14
N GLU A 263 13.35 11.90 11.21
CA GLU A 263 14.46 10.92 11.11
C GLU A 263 14.09 9.69 10.26
N ASP A 264 12.84 9.26 10.34
CA ASP A 264 12.29 8.19 9.51
C ASP A 264 12.02 8.68 8.08
N ARG A 265 12.88 8.26 7.14
CA ARG A 265 12.82 8.64 5.72
C ARG A 265 11.50 8.24 5.05
N ASP A 266 10.85 7.17 5.49
CA ASP A 266 9.57 6.72 4.92
C ASP A 266 8.39 7.62 5.32
N ARG A 267 8.64 8.55 6.25
CA ARG A 267 7.65 9.55 6.69
C ARG A 267 7.94 10.95 6.17
N TRP A 268 8.89 11.09 5.25
CA TRP A 268 9.16 12.37 4.59
C TRP A 268 7.97 12.84 3.75
N VAL A 269 7.80 14.15 3.70
CA VAL A 269 6.80 14.81 2.86
C VAL A 269 7.51 15.88 2.05
N THR A 270 7.53 15.71 0.74
CA THR A 270 8.21 16.59 -0.20
C THR A 270 7.22 17.05 -1.25
N GLU A 271 7.15 18.35 -1.51
CA GLU A 271 6.39 18.87 -2.64
C GLU A 271 7.33 19.00 -3.85
N LEU A 272 7.03 18.25 -4.92
CA LEU A 272 7.67 18.43 -6.21
C LEU A 272 7.01 19.61 -6.90
N GLN A 273 7.82 20.55 -7.39
CA GLN A 273 7.36 21.77 -8.02
C GLN A 273 7.97 21.89 -9.41
N GLU A 274 7.23 21.49 -10.44
CA GLU A 274 7.71 21.49 -11.83
C GLU A 274 7.30 22.79 -12.53
N PRO A 275 8.27 23.67 -12.87
CA PRO A 275 7.97 24.91 -13.58
C PRO A 275 7.40 24.59 -14.97
N LEU A 276 6.33 25.29 -15.35
CA LEU A 276 5.71 25.14 -16.66
C LEU A 276 6.22 26.22 -17.60
N ALA A 277 6.45 25.86 -18.86
CA ALA A 277 6.77 26.80 -19.91
C ALA A 277 5.59 27.74 -20.15
N GLY A 278 5.90 28.99 -20.52
CA GLY A 278 4.88 29.95 -20.94
C GLY A 278 3.98 29.35 -22.02
N THR A 279 2.68 29.67 -21.95
CA THR A 279 1.75 29.30 -23.03
C THR A 279 2.27 29.98 -24.31
N PRO A 280 2.41 29.26 -25.43
CA PRO A 280 2.91 29.84 -26.68
C PRO A 280 2.10 31.06 -27.13
#